data_AF-A0A527EAM9-F1
#
_entry.id   AF-A0A527EAM9-F1
#
_cell.length_a   1.000
_cell.length_b   1.000
_cell.length_c   1.000
_cell.angle_alpha   90.00
_cell.angle_beta   90.00
_cell.angle_gamma   90.00
#
_symmetry.space_group_name_H-M   'P 1'
#
loop_
_entity.id
_entity.type
_entity.pdbx_description
1 polymer ?
#
loop_
_entity_poly.entity_id
_entity_poly.type
_entity_poly.pdbx_seq_one_letter_code
_entity_poly.pdbx_strand_id
1 'polypeptide(L)' 'MWVALSYACWGISIVLAVWMLYDWFKVDTTFPEEVLTSSREGELEAVSEKHRI' A
#
# COMPACT_ATOMS: atom_id res chain seq x y z
N MET A 1 11.85 32.80 -8.84
CA MET A 1 10.60 32.22 -8.26
C MET A 1 10.35 30.79 -8.74
N TRP A 2 10.52 30.48 -10.03
CA TRP A 2 10.38 29.11 -10.57
C TRP A 2 11.31 28.06 -9.94
N VAL A 3 12.59 28.40 -9.74
CA VAL A 3 13.62 27.48 -9.20
C VAL A 3 13.28 27.01 -7.77
N ALA A 4 12.82 27.90 -6.91
CA ALA A 4 12.43 27.54 -5.54
C ALA A 4 11.24 26.57 -5.53
N LEU A 5 10.25 26.81 -6.41
CA LEU A 5 9.12 25.91 -6.59
C LEU A 5 9.55 24.55 -7.14
N SER A 6 10.47 24.53 -8.11
CA SER A 6 11.03 23.29 -8.65
C SER A 6 11.73 22.46 -7.58
N TYR A 7 12.55 23.07 -6.71
CA TYR A 7 13.19 22.38 -5.60
C TYR A 7 12.19 21.89 -4.55
N ALA A 8 11.12 22.64 -4.28
CA ALA A 8 10.05 22.20 -3.40
C ALA A 8 9.34 20.95 -3.96
N CYS A 9 8.99 20.94 -5.25
CA CYS A 9 8.39 19.79 -5.92
C CYS A 9 9.32 18.57 -5.91
N TRP A 10 10.61 18.78 -6.15
CA TRP A 10 11.62 17.72 -6.06
C TRP A 10 11.74 17.15 -4.64
N GLY A 11 11.76 18.01 -3.62
CA GLY A 11 11.78 17.60 -2.22
C GLY A 11 10.56 16.75 -1.87
N ILE A 12 9.36 17.18 -2.27
CA ILE A 12 8.12 16.42 -2.06
C ILE A 12 8.18 15.07 -2.77
N SER A 13 8.68 15.03 -4.01
CA SER A 13 8.82 13.78 -4.77
C SER A 13 9.74 12.78 -4.06
N ILE A 14 10.88 13.24 -3.52
CA ILE A 14 11.79 12.39 -2.75
C ILE A 14 11.10 11.86 -1.48
N VAL A 15 10.41 12.72 -0.74
CA VAL A 15 9.69 12.31 0.48
C VAL A 15 8.64 11.24 0.16
N LEU A 16 7.88 11.40 -0.92
CA LEU A 16 6.88 10.42 -1.34
C LEU A 16 7.53 9.09 -1.75
N ALA A 17 8.64 9.12 -2.49
CA ALA A 17 9.35 7.91 -2.88
C ALA A 17 9.89 7.14 -1.65
N VAL A 18 10.49 7.86 -0.68
CA VAL A 18 10.95 7.26 0.57
C VAL A 18 9.78 6.68 1.37
N TRP A 19 8.64 7.37 1.42
CA TRP A 19 7.45 6.89 2.11
C TRP A 19 6.90 5.60 1.49
N MET A 20 6.82 5.52 0.15
CA MET A 20 6.40 4.30 -0.54
C MET A 20 7.35 3.12 -0.26
N LEU A 21 8.66 3.35 -0.27
CA LEU A 21 9.64 2.30 0.04
C LEU A 21 9.51 1.83 1.49
N TYR A 22 9.31 2.74 2.43
CA TYR A 22 9.07 2.41 3.83
C TYR A 22 7.79 1.61 4.01
N ASP A 23 6.70 2.02 3.36
CA ASP A 23 5.42 1.33 3.44
C ASP A 23 5.52 -0.08 2.85
N TRP A 24 6.14 -0.23 1.68
CA TRP A 24 6.39 -1.54 1.07
C TRP A 24 7.19 -2.45 2.02
N PHE A 25 8.31 -1.97 2.56
CA PHE A 25 9.14 -2.77 3.47
C PHE A 25 8.39 -3.14 4.76
N LYS A 26 7.59 -2.21 5.28
CA LYS A 26 6.75 -2.48 6.45
C LYS A 26 5.70 -3.55 6.14
N VAL A 27 5.01 -3.48 5.00
CA VAL A 27 3.99 -4.45 4.60
C VAL A 27 4.62 -5.83 4.40
N ASP A 28 5.77 -5.89 3.72
CA ASP A 28 6.53 -7.13 3.45
C ASP A 28 6.98 -7.83 4.74
N THR A 29 7.40 -7.05 5.74
CA THR A 29 7.83 -7.61 7.05
C THR A 29 6.68 -7.90 8.01
N THR A 30 5.53 -7.25 7.86
CA THR A 30 4.40 -7.37 8.79
C THR A 30 3.46 -8.51 8.41
N PHE A 31 3.28 -8.77 7.11
CA PHE A 31 2.32 -9.76 6.62
C PHE A 31 3.04 -10.92 5.93
N PRO A 32 2.72 -12.18 6.28
CA PRO A 32 3.33 -13.32 5.62
C PRO A 32 2.87 -13.40 4.15
N GLU A 33 3.73 -13.98 3.30
CA GLU A 33 3.49 -14.10 1.85
C GLU A 33 2.14 -14.76 1.54
N GLU A 34 1.76 -15.78 2.31
CA GLU A 34 0.49 -16.49 2.19
C GLU A 34 -0.74 -15.57 2.35
N VAL A 35 -0.61 -14.43 3.04
CA VAL A 35 -1.66 -13.41 3.19
C VAL A 35 -1.59 -12.40 2.06
N LEU A 36 -0.38 -11.96 1.67
CA LEU A 36 -0.16 -10.97 0.60
C LEU A 36 -0.52 -11.52 -0.79
N THR A 37 -0.29 -12.81 -1.03
CA THR A 37 -0.66 -13.51 -2.27
C THR A 37 -2.01 -14.22 -2.14
N SER A 38 -2.68 -14.09 -1.00
CA SER A 38 -3.98 -14.69 -0.79
C SER A 38 -5.00 -13.97 -1.66
N SER A 39 -5.67 -14.70 -2.56
CA SER A 39 -6.85 -14.20 -3.27
C SER A 39 -8.07 -14.19 -2.35
N ARG A 40 -7.92 -13.69 -1.10
CA ARG A 40 -8.97 -13.66 -0.06
C ARG A 40 -9.98 -12.52 -0.25
N GLU A 41 -9.99 -11.86 -1.40
CA GLU A 41 -11.13 -11.04 -1.80
C GLU A 41 -12.40 -11.90 -1.95
N GLY A 42 -12.28 -13.17 -2.37
CA GLY A 42 -13.43 -14.08 -2.51
C GLY A 42 -13.84 -14.85 -1.24
N GLU A 43 -12.94 -15.06 -0.28
CA GLU A 43 -13.22 -15.85 0.94
C GLU A 43 -14.11 -15.07 1.94
N LEU A 44 -13.93 -13.75 2.05
CA LEU A 44 -14.80 -12.91 2.88
C LEU A 44 -16.21 -12.79 2.28
N GLU A 45 -16.32 -12.75 0.94
CA GLU A 45 -17.61 -12.76 0.24
C GLU A 45 -18.36 -14.10 0.39
N ALA A 46 -17.66 -15.25 0.29
CA ALA A 46 -18.26 -16.58 0.43
C ALA A 46 -18.79 -16.86 1.86
N VAL A 47 -18.14 -16.32 2.89
CA VAL A 47 -18.62 -16.41 4.28
C VAL A 47 -19.82 -15.48 4.51
N SER A 48 -19.84 -14.30 3.88
CA SER A 48 -20.97 -13.36 3.96
C SER A 48 -22.21 -13.87 3.21
N GLU A 49 -22.04 -14.48 2.04
CA GLU A 49 -23.13 -15.08 1.26
C GLU A 49 -23.83 -16.22 2.01
N LYS A 50 -23.06 -17.07 2.71
CA LYS A 50 -23.60 -18.18 3.53
C LYS A 50 -24.49 -17.74 4.69
N HIS A 51 -24.41 -16.49 5.15
CA HIS A 51 -25.21 -16.00 6.29
C HIS A 51 -26.57 -15.42 5.87
N ARG A 52 -26.90 -15.44 4.57
CA ARG A 52 -28.17 -14.92 4.03
C ARG A 52 -29.11 -16.01 3.48
N ILE A 53 -29.05 -17.21 4.06
CA ILE A 53 -30.02 -18.29 3.81
C ILE A 53 -30.74 -18.62 5.12
#